data_AF-A0A455UEL5-F1
#
_entry.id   AF-A0A455UEL5-F1
#
_cell.length_a   1.000
_cell.length_b   1.000
_cell.length_c   1.000
_cell.angle_alpha   90.00
_cell.angle_beta   90.00
_cell.angle_gamma   90.00
#
_symmetry.space_group_name_H-M   'P 1'
#
loop_
_entity.id
_entity.type
_entity.pdbx_description
1 polymer ?
#
loop_
_entity_poly.entity_id
_entity_poly.type
_entity_poly.pdbx_seq_one_letter_code
_entity_poly.pdbx_strand_id
1 'polypeptide(L)'
;MQWGVLAWLGLVASGVGYFAWNQGATKVDAGTLAIMNNALVPAGLIVNLVIWNRDADIPRLLLGALIIVASLWLNHWWSQRRQAAVS
;
A
#
# COMPACT_ATOMS: atom_id res chain seq x y z
N MET A 1 -30.84 -3.09 -7.09
CA MET A 1 -29.63 -3.10 -6.23
C MET A 1 -28.33 -3.21 -7.02
N GLN A 2 -28.24 -4.09 -8.04
CA GLN A 2 -27.01 -4.36 -8.81
C GLN A 2 -26.42 -3.13 -9.54
N TRP A 3 -27.28 -2.31 -10.15
CA TRP A 3 -26.86 -1.05 -10.81
C TRP A 3 -26.21 -0.04 -9.86
N GLY A 4 -26.67 0.02 -8.61
CA GLY A 4 -26.07 0.88 -7.58
C GLY A 4 -24.69 0.37 -7.17
N VAL A 5 -24.49 -0.95 -7.12
CA VAL A 5 -23.18 -1.55 -6.85
C VAL A 5 -22.21 -1.26 -8.00
N LEU A 6 -22.66 -1.37 -9.26
CA LEU A 6 -21.83 -1.01 -10.42
C LEU A 6 -21.45 0.47 -10.42
N ALA A 7 -22.40 1.36 -10.10
CA ALA A 7 -22.13 2.79 -9.97
C ALA A 7 -21.09 3.08 -8.87
N TRP A 8 -21.23 2.44 -7.71
CA TRP A 8 -20.27 2.56 -6.60
C TRP A 8 -18.89 2.02 -6.96
N LEU A 9 -18.81 0.82 -7.54
CA LEU A 9 -17.54 0.20 -7.95
C LEU A 9 -16.86 1.01 -9.06
N GLY A 10 -17.63 1.55 -10.00
CA GLY A 10 -17.10 2.35 -11.11
C GLY A 10 -16.62 3.74 -10.67
N LEU A 11 -17.47 4.50 -9.97
CA LEU A 11 -17.15 5.89 -9.63
C LEU A 11 -16.24 6.00 -8.42
N VAL A 12 -16.54 5.27 -7.34
CA VAL A 12 -15.85 5.43 -6.06
C VAL A 12 -14.64 4.52 -5.99
N ALA A 13 -14.85 3.19 -6.05
CA ALA A 13 -13.74 2.25 -5.89
C ALA A 13 -12.71 2.40 -7.01
N SER A 14 -13.16 2.48 -8.26
CA SER A 14 -12.27 2.62 -9.42
C SER A 14 -11.91 4.08 -9.68
N GLY A 15 -12.88 4.98 -9.90
CA GLY A 15 -12.61 6.37 -10.25
C GLY A 15 -11.76 7.11 -9.20
N VAL A 16 -12.25 7.19 -7.96
CA VAL A 16 -11.52 7.87 -6.87
C VAL A 16 -10.26 7.10 -6.47
N GLY A 17 -10.34 5.77 -6.41
CA GLY A 17 -9.19 4.93 -6.05
C GLY A 17 -8.01 5.09 -7.01
N TYR A 18 -8.25 4.99 -8.33
CA TYR A 18 -7.20 5.19 -9.33
C TYR A 18 -6.69 6.62 -9.37
N PHE A 19 -7.56 7.62 -9.18
CA PHE A 19 -7.13 9.00 -9.10
C PHE A 19 -6.15 9.23 -7.94
N ALA A 20 -6.50 8.76 -6.74
CA ALA A 20 -5.65 8.86 -5.57
C ALA A 20 -4.33 8.09 -5.73
N TRP A 21 -4.37 6.88 -6.32
CA TRP A 21 -3.17 6.09 -6.61
C TRP A 21 -2.22 6.80 -7.58
N ASN A 22 -2.75 7.33 -8.69
CA ASN A 22 -1.96 8.07 -9.68
C ASN A 22 -1.41 9.38 -9.11
N GLN A 23 -2.17 10.09 -8.28
CA GLN A 23 -1.69 11.28 -7.59
C GLN A 23 -0.61 10.96 -6.55
N GLY A 24 -0.67 9.79 -5.91
CA GLY A 24 0.40 9.30 -5.05
C GLY A 24 1.66 8.96 -5.84
N ALA A 25 1.49 8.31 -7.00
CA ALA A 25 2.58 7.92 -7.88
C ALA A 25 3.41 9.10 -8.40
N THR A 26 2.82 10.29 -8.55
CA THR A 26 3.57 11.49 -8.96
C THR A 26 4.35 12.14 -7.83
N LYS A 27 4.09 11.76 -6.56
CA LYS A 27 4.70 12.35 -5.37
C LYS A 27 5.80 11.48 -4.74
N VAL A 28 5.97 10.23 -5.19
CA VAL A 28 6.93 9.27 -4.63
C VAL A 28 7.78 8.63 -5.73
N ASP A 29 8.93 8.05 -5.36
CA ASP A 29 9.80 7.33 -6.28
C ASP A 29 9.23 5.93 -6.64
N ALA A 30 9.78 5.34 -7.72
CA ALA A 30 9.35 4.04 -8.22
C ALA A 30 9.52 2.89 -7.21
N GLY A 31 10.52 2.97 -6.32
CA GLY A 31 10.76 1.99 -5.27
C GLY A 31 9.67 2.04 -4.19
N THR A 32 9.34 3.24 -3.73
CA THR A 32 8.21 3.46 -2.81
C THR A 32 6.89 2.97 -3.41
N LEU A 33 6.66 3.21 -4.70
CA LEU A 33 5.44 2.76 -5.39
C LEU A 33 5.33 1.22 -5.47
N ALA A 34 6.45 0.54 -5.77
CA ALA A 34 6.52 -0.92 -5.79
C ALA A 34 6.22 -1.54 -4.42
N ILE A 35 6.64 -0.88 -3.34
CA ILE A 35 6.39 -1.37 -1.99
C ILE A 35 4.95 -1.11 -1.55
N MET A 36 4.38 0.06 -1.88
CA MET A 36 2.97 0.36 -1.62
C MET A 36 2.02 -0.58 -2.35
N ASN A 37 2.39 -1.12 -3.51
CA ASN A 37 1.58 -2.12 -4.21
C ASN A 37 1.36 -3.38 -3.34
N ASN A 38 2.38 -3.77 -2.57
CA ASN A 38 2.31 -4.91 -1.65
C ASN A 38 1.62 -4.58 -0.31
N ALA A 39 1.39 -3.30 0.00
CA ALA A 39 0.75 -2.87 1.24
C ALA A 39 -0.77 -3.14 1.27
N LEU A 40 -1.39 -3.47 0.13
CA LEU A 40 -2.81 -3.78 0.05
C LEU A 40 -3.20 -4.99 0.92
N VAL A 41 -2.36 -6.03 0.93
CA VAL A 41 -2.60 -7.26 1.70
C VAL A 41 -2.66 -6.98 3.22
N PRO A 42 -1.66 -6.34 3.85
CA PRO A 42 -1.73 -6.00 5.27
C PRO A 42 -2.82 -4.98 5.59
N ALA A 43 -3.09 -4.00 4.71
CA ALA A 43 -4.20 -3.07 4.90
C ALA A 43 -5.56 -3.80 4.95
N GLY A 44 -5.76 -4.79 4.05
CA GLY A 44 -6.95 -5.64 4.04
C GLY A 44 -7.13 -6.45 5.31
N LEU A 45 -6.05 -7.03 5.86
CA LEU A 45 -6.13 -7.71 7.16
C LEU A 45 -6.46 -6.76 8.32
N ILE A 46 -5.90 -5.54 8.35
CA ILE A 46 -6.21 -4.55 9.40
C ILE A 46 -7.69 -4.20 9.37
N VAL A 47 -8.25 -3.90 8.19
CA VAL A 47 -9.68 -3.61 8.04
C VAL A 47 -10.53 -4.81 8.48
N ASN A 48 -10.12 -6.03 8.16
CA ASN A 48 -10.79 -7.24 8.59
C ASN A 48 -10.78 -7.40 10.12
N LEU A 49 -9.63 -7.19 10.75
CA LEU A 49 -9.49 -7.19 12.21
C LEU A 49 -10.36 -6.14 12.89
N VAL A 50 -10.32 -4.90 12.40
CA VAL A 50 -11.04 -3.76 13.00
C VAL A 50 -12.56 -3.94 12.90
N ILE A 51 -13.07 -4.43 11.77
CA ILE A 51 -14.52 -4.51 11.54
C ILE A 51 -15.11 -5.84 12.05
N TRP A 52 -14.38 -6.95 11.90
CA TRP A 52 -14.91 -8.29 12.20
C TRP A 52 -14.30 -8.95 13.45
N ASN A 53 -13.34 -8.31 14.14
CA ASN A 53 -12.67 -8.79 15.37
C ASN A 53 -12.39 -10.30 15.37
N ARG A 54 -11.92 -10.81 14.22
CA ARG A 54 -11.68 -12.24 13.99
C ARG A 54 -10.21 -12.54 14.27
N ASP A 55 -9.90 -13.75 14.74
CA ASP A 55 -8.55 -14.28 14.99
C ASP A 55 -7.65 -14.24 13.74
N ALA A 56 -7.27 -13.06 13.28
CA ALA A 56 -6.18 -12.94 12.33
C ALA A 56 -4.89 -13.14 13.13
N ASP A 57 -3.94 -13.88 12.55
CA ASP A 57 -2.62 -14.06 13.13
C ASP A 57 -1.90 -12.69 13.19
N ILE A 58 -2.16 -11.93 14.27
CA ILE A 58 -1.49 -10.67 14.62
C ILE A 58 0.04 -10.80 14.45
N PRO A 59 0.69 -11.91 14.83
CA PRO A 59 2.14 -12.08 14.62
C PRO A 59 2.53 -12.06 13.14
N ARG A 60 1.71 -12.66 12.27
CA ARG A 60 1.95 -12.74 10.83
C ARG A 60 1.72 -11.38 10.16
N LEU A 61 0.72 -10.62 10.62
CA LEU A 61 0.49 -9.24 10.19
C LEU A 61 1.68 -8.34 10.55
N LEU A 62 2.14 -8.41 11.79
CA LEU A 62 3.28 -7.63 12.27
C LEU A 62 4.56 -7.97 11.50
N LEU A 63 4.84 -9.26 11.28
CA LEU A 63 5.99 -9.69 10.46
C LEU A 63 5.91 -9.14 9.04
N GLY A 64 4.74 -9.24 8.39
CA GLY A 64 4.55 -8.69 7.04
C GLY A 64 4.75 -7.17 6.98
N ALA A 65 4.17 -6.43 7.93
CA ALA A 65 4.35 -4.98 8.03
C ALA A 65 5.81 -4.59 8.27
N LEU A 66 6.52 -5.33 9.12
CA LEU A 66 7.91 -5.08 9.46
C LEU A 66 8.83 -5.33 8.26
N ILE A 67 8.56 -6.37 7.46
CA ILE A 67 9.28 -6.63 6.19
C ILE A 67 9.06 -5.49 5.18
N ILE A 68 7.82 -4.97 5.06
CA ILE A 68 7.50 -3.85 4.17
C ILE A 68 8.25 -2.58 4.59
N VAL A 69 8.24 -2.26 5.88
CA VAL A 69 8.96 -1.08 6.43
C VAL A 69 10.47 -1.25 6.25
N ALA A 70 11.03 -2.43 6.53
CA ALA A 70 12.45 -2.71 6.32
C ALA A 70 12.84 -2.57 4.84
N SER A 71 11.97 -3.02 3.92
CA SER A 71 12.20 -2.88 2.48
C SER A 71 12.19 -1.41 2.03
N LEU A 72 11.28 -0.58 2.56
CA LEU A 72 11.26 0.87 2.30
C LEU A 72 12.53 1.53 2.84
N TRP A 73 12.91 1.21 4.06
CA TRP A 73 14.09 1.78 4.70
C TRP A 73 15.37 1.42 3.94
N LEU A 74 15.52 0.15 3.55
CA LEU A 74 16.66 -0.30 2.74
C LEU A 74 16.67 0.38 1.36
N ASN A 75 15.51 0.47 0.69
CA ASN A 75 15.39 1.13 -0.61
C ASN A 75 15.81 2.61 -0.51
N HIS A 76 15.30 3.32 0.50
CA HIS A 76 15.62 4.73 0.72
C HIS A 76 17.10 4.94 1.04
N TRP A 77 17.66 4.11 1.92
CA TRP A 77 19.08 4.14 2.26
C TRP A 77 19.98 3.86 1.06
N TRP A 78 19.62 2.89 0.20
CA TRP A 78 20.38 2.61 -1.01
C TRP A 78 20.26 3.71 -2.06
N SER A 79 19.08 4.33 -2.18
CA SER A 79 18.84 5.46 -3.08
C SER A 79 19.69 6.67 -2.69
N GLN A 80 19.74 7.02 -1.39
CA GLN A 80 20.60 8.09 -0.88
C GLN A 80 22.09 7.81 -1.13
N ARG A 81 22.54 6.56 -0.92
CA ARG A 81 23.93 6.17 -1.19
C ARG A 81 24.28 6.21 -2.68
N ARG A 82 23.35 5.86 -3.57
CA ARG A 82 23.56 5.99 -5.02
C ARG A 82 23.65 7.45 -5.46
N GLN A 83 22.85 8.35 -4.87
CA GLN A 83 22.91 9.78 -5.21
C GLN A 83 24.26 10.41 -4.78
N ALA A 84 24.78 10.05 -3.62
CA ALA A 84 26.07 10.54 -3.13
C ALA A 84 27.31 9.99 -3.88
N ALA A 85 27.17 8.88 -4.61
CA ALA A 85 28.25 8.30 -5.41
C ALA A 85 28.29 8.84 -6.86
N VAL A 86 27.30 9.63 -7.26
CA VAL A 86 27.15 10.19 -8.62
C VAL A 86 27.37 11.72 -8.64
N SER A 87 27.53 12.36 -7.48
CA SER A 87 27.95 13.78 -7.32
C SER A 87 29.45 13.92 -7.13
#